data_AF-Q58203-F1
#
_entry.id   AF-Q58203-F1
#
_cell.length_a   1.000
_cell.length_b   1.000
_cell.length_c   1.000
_cell.angle_alpha   90.00
_cell.angle_beta   90.00
_cell.angle_gamma   90.00
#
_symmetry.space_group_name_H-M   'P 1'
#
loop_
_entity.id
_entity.type
_entity.pdbx_description
1 polymer ?
#
loop_
_entity_poly.entity_id
_entity_poly.type
_entity_poly.pdbx_seq_one_letter_code
_entity_poly.pdbx_strand_id
1 'polypeptide(L)'
;MKIPIILTLMLFSLGFIFGFISINNLSKINDKDLSNYIPNIQFNFPSILTNNLKVIFLMLAGSITFGLSTFINLIFNGFNVGVLIGSISLTNEPLKLITALILPHGIFEISAMLISAVAGFKIPYKVTLYLLDKKEKPLTEEDIKDFLKLSLISIILIVIAAFIEVYITPKIATYLLT
;
A
#
# COMPACT_ATOMS: atom_id res chain seq x y z
N MET A 1 -20.76 -6.67 -4.07
CA MET A 1 -19.43 -6.74 -3.43
C MET A 1 -18.28 -6.29 -4.33
N LYS A 2 -18.40 -6.39 -5.67
CA LYS A 2 -17.25 -6.18 -6.57
C LYS A 2 -16.77 -4.73 -6.70
N ILE A 3 -17.64 -3.72 -6.56
CA ILE A 3 -17.29 -2.32 -6.85
C ILE A 3 -16.15 -1.79 -5.97
N PRO A 4 -16.17 -1.88 -4.63
CA PRO A 4 -15.05 -1.42 -3.81
C PRO A 4 -13.73 -2.12 -4.14
N ILE A 5 -13.77 -3.43 -4.42
CA ILE A 5 -12.57 -4.22 -4.79
C ILE A 5 -12.00 -3.73 -6.13
N ILE A 6 -12.86 -3.59 -7.15
CA ILE A 6 -12.45 -3.09 -8.47
C ILE A 6 -11.89 -1.68 -8.35
N LEU A 7 -12.56 -0.79 -7.62
CA LEU A 7 -12.10 0.57 -7.37
C LEU A 7 -10.72 0.58 -6.71
N THR A 8 -10.52 -0.22 -5.67
CA THR A 8 -9.22 -0.34 -4.98
C THR A 8 -8.12 -0.79 -5.95
N LEU A 9 -8.35 -1.84 -6.73
CA LEU A 9 -7.36 -2.33 -7.69
C LEU A 9 -7.06 -1.28 -8.77
N MET A 10 -8.09 -0.63 -9.32
CA MET A 10 -7.92 0.41 -10.33
C MET A 10 -7.10 1.60 -9.81
N LEU A 11 -7.40 2.11 -8.61
CA LEU A 11 -6.70 3.25 -8.04
C LEU A 11 -5.25 2.93 -7.67
N PHE A 12 -5.00 1.75 -7.11
CA PHE A 12 -3.64 1.31 -6.82
C PHE A 12 -2.82 1.15 -8.10
N SER A 13 -3.37 0.46 -9.11
CA SER A 13 -2.72 0.30 -10.42
C SER A 13 -2.49 1.64 -11.11
N LEU A 14 -3.42 2.59 -11.02
CA LEU A 14 -3.26 3.93 -11.56
C LEU A 14 -2.06 4.64 -10.93
N GLY A 15 -1.99 4.68 -9.58
CA GLY A 15 -0.85 5.23 -8.86
C GLY A 15 0.45 4.55 -9.26
N PHE A 16 0.48 3.22 -9.28
CA PHE A 16 1.63 2.42 -9.68
C PHE A 16 2.15 2.77 -11.06
N ILE A 17 1.27 2.82 -12.06
CA ILE A 17 1.64 3.14 -13.45
C ILE A 17 2.22 4.56 -13.53
N PHE A 18 1.60 5.54 -12.87
CA PHE A 18 2.12 6.90 -12.83
C PHE A 18 3.49 6.98 -12.16
N GLY A 19 3.69 6.29 -11.04
CA GLY A 19 4.99 6.22 -10.35
C GLY A 19 6.09 5.62 -11.22
N PHE A 20 5.78 4.48 -11.85
CA PHE A 20 6.70 3.76 -12.73
C PHE A 20 7.12 4.60 -13.95
N ILE A 21 6.18 5.29 -14.60
CA ILE A 21 6.49 6.17 -15.74
C ILE A 21 7.29 7.40 -15.29
N SER A 22 6.96 7.98 -14.14
CA SER A 22 7.60 9.20 -13.64
C SER A 22 9.10 9.02 -13.40
N ILE A 23 9.51 7.90 -12.81
CA ILE A 23 10.93 7.63 -12.54
C ILE A 23 11.74 7.35 -13.81
N ASN A 24 11.14 6.70 -14.82
CA ASN A 24 11.77 6.47 -16.12
C ASN A 24 12.00 7.78 -16.90
N ASN A 25 11.17 8.79 -16.66
CA ASN A 25 11.36 10.12 -17.24
C ASN A 25 12.39 10.94 -16.44
N LEU A 26 12.36 10.87 -15.10
CA LEU A 26 13.26 11.66 -14.25
C LEU A 26 14.71 11.19 -14.33
N SER A 27 14.95 9.87 -14.39
CA SER A 27 16.30 9.29 -14.55
C SER A 27 17.01 9.75 -15.82
N LYS A 28 16.28 10.11 -16.89
CA LYS A 28 16.86 10.69 -18.10
C LYS A 28 17.36 12.12 -17.91
N ILE A 29 16.94 12.82 -16.85
CA ILE A 29 17.11 14.27 -16.70
C ILE A 29 18.23 14.62 -15.69
N ASN A 30 18.43 13.86 -14.61
CA ASN A 30 19.24 14.32 -13.47
C ASN A 30 20.21 13.28 -12.90
N ASP A 31 21.51 13.58 -12.93
CA ASP A 31 22.59 12.73 -12.40
C ASP A 31 23.55 13.47 -11.43
N LYS A 32 23.16 14.60 -10.81
CA LYS A 32 24.14 15.43 -10.05
C LYS A 32 23.83 15.92 -8.63
N ASP A 33 22.61 15.83 -8.10
CA ASP A 33 22.31 16.46 -6.79
C ASP A 33 21.92 15.51 -5.64
N LEU A 34 21.95 14.18 -5.83
CA LEU A 34 21.35 13.25 -4.85
C LEU A 34 22.28 12.79 -3.70
N SER A 35 23.60 13.03 -3.75
CA SER A 35 24.52 12.49 -2.74
C SER A 35 24.46 13.22 -1.38
N ASN A 36 23.98 14.46 -1.34
CA ASN A 36 24.00 15.29 -0.13
C ASN A 36 22.76 15.15 0.76
N TYR A 37 21.74 14.40 0.31
CA TYR A 37 20.52 14.16 1.07
C TYR A 37 20.37 12.66 1.34
N ILE A 38 21.19 12.13 2.24
CA ILE A 38 20.96 10.80 2.84
C ILE A 38 20.23 11.05 4.15
N PRO A 39 18.88 11.04 4.18
CA PRO A 39 18.17 11.07 5.44
C PRO A 39 18.56 9.83 6.26
N ASN A 40 18.78 10.02 7.56
CA ASN A 40 18.94 8.92 8.52
C ASN A 40 17.59 8.20 8.67
N ILE A 41 17.27 7.32 7.73
CA ILE A 41 16.10 6.46 7.81
C ILE A 41 16.43 5.36 8.81
N GLN A 42 15.72 5.37 9.94
CA GLN A 42 15.88 4.33 10.96
C GLN A 42 15.21 3.03 10.47
N PHE A 43 16.02 2.08 10.02
CA PHE A 43 15.58 0.74 9.64
C PHE A 43 15.43 -0.15 10.89
N ASN A 44 14.43 0.15 11.73
CA ASN A 44 14.07 -0.69 12.87
C ASN A 44 12.58 -1.05 12.85
N PHE A 45 12.23 -2.15 13.52
CA PHE A 45 10.88 -2.72 13.51
C PHE A 45 9.79 -1.73 13.96
N PRO A 46 9.92 -1.00 15.10
CA PRO A 46 8.92 -0.01 15.49
C PRO A 46 8.70 1.10 14.47
N SER A 47 9.75 1.63 13.85
CA SER A 47 9.65 2.69 12.84
C SER A 47 8.91 2.23 11.59
N ILE A 48 9.27 1.06 11.05
CA ILE A 48 8.59 0.47 9.88
C ILE A 48 7.13 0.14 10.21
N LEU A 49 6.89 -0.53 11.34
CA LEU A 49 5.55 -0.92 11.77
C LEU A 49 4.63 0.30 11.93
N THR A 50 5.09 1.35 12.61
CA THR A 50 4.27 2.54 12.86
C THR A 50 3.95 3.31 11.58
N ASN A 51 4.91 3.39 10.64
CA ASN A 51 4.67 4.00 9.34
C ASN A 51 3.60 3.25 8.54
N ASN A 52 3.72 1.93 8.45
CA ASN A 52 2.78 1.11 7.68
C ASN A 52 1.40 1.02 8.37
N LEU A 53 1.36 0.97 9.71
CA LEU A 53 0.10 1.08 10.45
C LEU A 53 -0.59 2.42 10.21
N LYS A 54 0.15 3.53 10.15
CA LYS A 54 -0.43 4.84 9.81
C LYS A 54 -1.12 4.82 8.45
N VAL A 55 -0.50 4.20 7.44
CA VAL A 55 -1.14 4.01 6.12
C VAL A 55 -2.42 3.20 6.23
N ILE A 56 -2.40 2.07 6.95
CA ILE A 56 -3.60 1.26 7.17
C ILE A 56 -4.70 2.06 7.85
N PHE A 57 -4.42 2.76 8.96
CA PHE A 57 -5.42 3.55 9.66
C PHE A 57 -5.96 4.71 8.82
N LEU A 58 -5.11 5.38 8.04
CA LEU A 58 -5.56 6.42 7.11
C LEU A 58 -6.47 5.85 6.01
N MET A 59 -6.18 4.65 5.50
CA MET A 59 -7.07 3.97 4.56
C MET A 59 -8.39 3.57 5.22
N LEU A 60 -8.37 3.03 6.44
CA LEU A 60 -9.59 2.71 7.20
C LEU A 60 -10.42 3.96 7.53
N ALA A 61 -9.78 5.10 7.79
CA ALA A 61 -10.44 6.40 8.01
C ALA A 61 -11.24 6.89 6.79
N GLY A 62 -11.02 6.30 5.61
CA GLY A 62 -11.93 6.43 4.47
C GLY A 62 -13.38 6.07 4.78
N SER A 63 -13.60 5.13 5.70
CA SER A 63 -14.95 4.73 6.09
C SER A 63 -15.77 5.88 6.67
N ILE A 64 -15.10 6.84 7.32
CA ILE A 64 -15.69 8.04 7.94
C ILE A 64 -15.62 9.24 6.98
N THR A 65 -14.54 9.33 6.20
CA THR A 65 -14.28 10.45 5.26
C THR A 65 -14.89 10.25 3.88
N PHE A 66 -15.95 9.45 3.75
CA PHE A 66 -16.61 9.11 2.48
C PHE A 66 -15.64 8.61 1.38
N GLY A 67 -14.60 7.89 1.78
CA GLY A 67 -13.59 7.30 0.89
C GLY A 67 -12.45 8.24 0.50
N LEU A 68 -12.50 9.53 0.85
CA LEU A 68 -11.47 10.50 0.44
C LEU A 68 -10.08 10.15 0.99
N SER A 69 -9.98 9.82 2.28
CA SER A 69 -8.70 9.43 2.88
C SER A 69 -8.14 8.15 2.22
N THR A 70 -8.98 7.15 1.95
CA THR A 70 -8.56 5.93 1.23
C THR A 70 -8.06 6.26 -0.17
N PHE A 71 -8.80 7.08 -0.92
CA PHE A 71 -8.46 7.46 -2.29
C PHE A 71 -7.06 8.08 -2.37
N ILE A 72 -6.79 9.09 -1.55
CA ILE A 72 -5.51 9.80 -1.53
C ILE A 72 -4.37 8.84 -1.16
N ASN A 73 -4.53 8.11 -0.06
CA ASN A 73 -3.47 7.23 0.44
C ASN A 73 -3.22 6.04 -0.50
N LEU A 74 -4.24 5.51 -1.17
CA LEU A 74 -4.09 4.37 -2.08
C LEU A 74 -3.37 4.76 -3.37
N ILE A 75 -3.70 5.90 -3.97
CA ILE A 75 -2.97 6.40 -5.14
C ILE A 75 -1.53 6.72 -4.75
N PHE A 76 -1.30 7.39 -3.62
CA PHE A 76 0.04 7.77 -3.18
C PHE A 76 0.93 6.54 -2.87
N ASN A 77 0.39 5.53 -2.18
CA ASN A 77 1.14 4.30 -1.94
C ASN A 77 1.36 3.49 -3.23
N GLY A 78 0.37 3.43 -4.12
CA GLY A 78 0.55 2.86 -5.45
C GLY A 78 1.69 3.55 -6.20
N PHE A 79 1.71 4.89 -6.20
CA PHE A 79 2.77 5.70 -6.79
C PHE A 79 4.16 5.39 -6.20
N ASN A 80 4.29 5.33 -4.88
CA ASN A 80 5.58 5.03 -4.23
C ASN A 80 6.09 3.63 -4.60
N VAL A 81 5.21 2.63 -4.62
CA VAL A 81 5.56 1.28 -5.09
C VAL A 81 5.97 1.31 -6.56
N GLY A 82 5.26 2.08 -7.40
CA GLY A 82 5.61 2.27 -8.81
C GLY A 82 6.99 2.89 -9.02
N VAL A 83 7.32 3.93 -8.25
CA VAL A 83 8.64 4.58 -8.28
C VAL A 83 9.74 3.61 -7.83
N LEU A 84 9.51 2.86 -6.75
CA LEU A 84 10.47 1.88 -6.24
C LEU A 84 10.75 0.76 -7.24
N ILE A 85 9.70 0.18 -7.84
CA ILE A 85 9.87 -0.87 -8.85
C ILE A 85 10.48 -0.31 -10.13
N GLY A 86 10.10 0.90 -10.53
CA GLY A 86 10.66 1.57 -11.70
C GLY A 86 12.14 1.91 -11.54
N SER A 87 12.58 2.39 -10.36
CA SER A 87 14.00 2.66 -10.12
C SER A 87 14.85 1.40 -10.16
N ILE A 88 14.36 0.29 -9.62
CA ILE A 88 15.04 -1.01 -9.70
C ILE A 88 15.05 -1.54 -11.14
N SER A 89 13.99 -1.28 -11.92
CA SER A 89 13.91 -1.71 -13.33
C SER A 89 14.97 -1.08 -14.23
N LEU A 90 15.60 0.02 -13.79
CA LEU A 90 16.71 0.68 -14.49
C LEU A 90 18.10 0.10 -14.13
N THR A 91 18.16 -0.84 -13.19
CA THR A 91 19.41 -1.53 -12.81
C THR A 91 19.69 -2.74 -13.72
N ASN A 92 20.89 -3.30 -13.63
CA ASN A 92 21.29 -4.46 -14.44
C ASN A 92 20.59 -5.77 -14.02
N GLU A 93 20.12 -5.86 -12.77
CA GLU A 93 19.61 -7.11 -12.16
C GLU A 93 18.25 -6.88 -11.47
N PRO A 94 17.22 -6.39 -12.19
CA PRO A 94 15.99 -5.90 -11.58
C PRO A 94 15.20 -7.00 -10.88
N LEU A 95 15.08 -8.17 -11.51
CA LEU A 95 14.38 -9.33 -10.92
C LEU A 95 15.07 -9.81 -9.64
N LYS A 96 16.40 -9.85 -9.64
CA LYS A 96 17.20 -10.26 -8.48
C LYS A 96 17.00 -9.30 -7.30
N LEU A 97 17.01 -7.98 -7.56
CA LEU A 97 16.78 -6.97 -6.53
C LEU A 97 15.34 -6.97 -6.03
N ILE A 98 14.33 -7.07 -6.90
CA ILE A 98 12.92 -7.13 -6.48
C ILE A 98 12.66 -8.36 -5.61
N THR A 99 13.16 -9.52 -6.02
CA THR A 99 12.99 -10.78 -5.27
C THR A 99 13.70 -10.77 -3.93
N ALA A 100 14.89 -10.16 -3.86
CA ALA A 100 15.68 -10.10 -2.64
C ALA A 100 15.20 -9.02 -1.65
N LEU A 101 14.83 -7.84 -2.15
CA LEU A 101 14.61 -6.66 -1.33
C LEU A 101 13.14 -6.30 -1.11
N ILE A 102 12.23 -6.70 -2.00
CA ILE A 102 10.82 -6.23 -1.94
C ILE A 102 9.87 -7.39 -1.73
N LEU A 103 9.98 -8.44 -2.55
CA LEU A 103 9.01 -9.52 -2.59
C LEU A 103 8.71 -10.18 -1.22
N PRO A 104 9.70 -10.42 -0.33
CA PRO A 104 9.47 -11.12 0.94
C PRO A 104 8.44 -10.43 1.84
N HIS A 105 8.54 -9.10 2.02
CA HIS A 105 7.61 -8.33 2.84
C HIS A 105 6.48 -7.69 2.02
N GLY A 106 6.79 -7.25 0.80
CA GLY A 106 5.87 -6.51 -0.07
C GLY A 106 4.59 -7.27 -0.43
N ILE A 107 4.65 -8.61 -0.51
CA ILE A 107 3.44 -9.43 -0.73
C ILE A 107 2.43 -9.27 0.42
N PHE A 108 2.91 -9.15 1.66
CA PHE A 108 2.06 -8.95 2.83
C PHE A 108 1.62 -7.48 2.94
N GLU A 109 2.53 -6.55 2.69
CA GLU A 109 2.25 -5.11 2.78
C GLU A 109 1.20 -4.65 1.76
N ILE A 110 1.39 -4.99 0.48
CA ILE A 110 0.45 -4.63 -0.59
C ILE A 110 -0.91 -5.28 -0.33
N SER A 111 -0.94 -6.56 0.07
CA SER A 111 -2.18 -7.24 0.43
C SER A 111 -2.92 -6.54 1.57
N ALA A 112 -2.19 -6.15 2.63
CA ALA A 112 -2.77 -5.43 3.76
C ALA A 112 -3.36 -4.08 3.34
N MET A 113 -2.62 -3.30 2.54
CA MET A 113 -3.08 -2.01 2.02
C MET A 113 -4.35 -2.16 1.18
N LEU A 114 -4.39 -3.12 0.25
CA LEU A 114 -5.57 -3.35 -0.59
C LEU A 114 -6.78 -3.78 0.25
N ILE A 115 -6.61 -4.67 1.23
CA ILE A 115 -7.68 -5.10 2.14
C ILE A 115 -8.22 -3.93 2.97
N SER A 116 -7.32 -3.12 3.55
CA SER A 116 -7.69 -1.92 4.30
C SER A 116 -8.44 -0.91 3.43
N ALA A 117 -7.99 -0.70 2.19
CA ALA A 117 -8.66 0.19 1.26
C ALA A 117 -10.06 -0.32 0.87
N VAL A 118 -10.23 -1.62 0.66
CA VAL A 118 -11.55 -2.20 0.42
C VAL A 118 -12.48 -1.92 1.60
N ALA A 119 -12.01 -2.10 2.84
CA ALA A 119 -12.78 -1.76 4.04
C ALA A 119 -13.13 -0.27 4.09
N GLY A 120 -12.16 0.61 3.79
CA GLY A 120 -12.33 2.06 3.75
C GLY A 120 -13.39 2.54 2.74
N PHE A 121 -13.47 1.91 1.56
CA PHE A 121 -14.50 2.25 0.55
C PHE A 121 -15.84 1.55 0.79
N LYS A 122 -15.85 0.40 1.47
CA LYS A 122 -17.07 -0.42 1.61
C LYS A 122 -18.17 0.30 2.38
N ILE A 123 -17.82 1.01 3.46
CA ILE A 123 -18.78 1.75 4.28
C ILE A 123 -19.44 2.90 3.48
N PRO A 124 -18.68 3.84 2.86
CA PRO A 124 -19.23 4.88 2.00
C PRO A 124 -20.08 4.31 0.87
N TYR A 125 -19.63 3.25 0.20
CA TYR A 125 -20.41 2.60 -0.86
C TYR A 125 -21.79 2.13 -0.38
N LYS A 126 -21.86 1.53 0.82
CA LYS A 126 -23.14 1.08 1.41
C LYS A 126 -24.05 2.27 1.77
N VAL A 127 -23.46 3.34 2.30
CA VAL A 127 -24.20 4.58 2.59
C VAL A 127 -24.73 5.21 1.29
N THR A 128 -23.93 5.26 0.22
CA THR A 128 -24.37 5.74 -1.11
C THR A 128 -25.51 4.91 -1.67
N LEU A 129 -25.49 3.57 -1.54
CA LEU A 129 -26.59 2.73 -1.98
C LEU A 129 -27.90 3.02 -1.23
N TYR A 130 -27.82 3.31 0.07
CA TYR A 130 -28.97 3.73 0.86
C TYR A 130 -29.51 5.09 0.40
N LEU A 131 -28.62 6.06 0.17
CA LEU A 131 -29.01 7.39 -0.35
C LEU A 131 -29.59 7.36 -1.78
N LEU A 132 -29.37 6.28 -2.52
CA LEU A 132 -29.92 6.04 -3.85
C LEU A 132 -31.18 5.14 -3.82
N ASP A 133 -31.79 4.94 -2.65
CA ASP A 133 -32.96 4.09 -2.42
C ASP A 133 -32.78 2.63 -2.88
N LYS A 134 -31.53 2.16 -3.01
CA LYS A 134 -31.18 0.77 -3.38
C LYS A 134 -31.04 -0.14 -2.16
N LYS A 135 -31.19 0.38 -0.95
CA LYS A 135 -31.08 -0.34 0.32
C LYS A 135 -31.96 0.34 1.37
N GLU A 136 -32.63 -0.44 2.22
CA GLU A 136 -33.52 0.09 3.27
C GLU A 136 -32.79 0.65 4.49
N LYS A 137 -31.58 0.17 4.77
CA LYS A 137 -30.76 0.59 5.91
C LYS A 137 -29.38 1.05 5.45
N PRO A 138 -28.82 2.14 6.00
CA PRO A 138 -27.49 2.61 5.61
C PRO A 138 -26.43 1.56 5.89
N LEU A 139 -26.36 1.07 7.13
CA LEU A 139 -25.43 0.05 7.58
C LEU A 139 -26.17 -1.03 8.37
N THR A 140 -25.69 -2.25 8.23
CA THR A 140 -26.14 -3.41 9.01
C THR A 140 -25.05 -3.84 9.97
N GLU A 141 -25.39 -4.62 10.99
CA GLU A 141 -24.38 -5.21 11.88
C GLU A 141 -23.36 -6.07 11.11
N GLU A 142 -23.79 -6.75 10.05
CA GLU A 142 -22.90 -7.53 9.18
C GLU A 142 -21.90 -6.62 8.44
N ASP A 143 -22.33 -5.45 7.96
CA ASP A 143 -21.44 -4.47 7.32
C ASP A 143 -20.34 -3.99 8.30
N ILE A 144 -20.68 -3.78 9.58
CA ILE A 144 -19.73 -3.39 10.63
C ILE A 144 -18.79 -4.56 10.99
N LYS A 145 -19.32 -5.77 11.17
CA LYS A 145 -18.52 -6.97 11.45
C LYS A 145 -17.50 -7.24 10.35
N ASP A 146 -17.91 -7.09 9.09
CA ASP A 146 -17.00 -7.26 7.97
C ASP A 146 -15.93 -6.17 7.91
N PHE A 147 -16.28 -4.90 8.15
CA PHE A 147 -15.29 -3.82 8.25
C PHE A 147 -14.25 -4.11 9.34
N LEU A 148 -14.67 -4.54 10.53
CA LEU A 148 -13.77 -4.89 11.63
C LEU A 148 -12.89 -6.10 11.27
N LYS A 149 -13.46 -7.12 10.61
CA LYS A 149 -12.72 -8.29 10.14
C LYS A 149 -11.62 -7.92 9.14
N LEU A 150 -11.95 -7.14 8.11
CA LEU A 150 -10.98 -6.69 7.12
C LEU A 150 -9.89 -5.80 7.76
N SER A 151 -10.29 -4.91 8.66
CA SER A 151 -9.37 -4.07 9.44
C SER A 151 -8.37 -4.93 10.23
N LEU A 152 -8.85 -5.91 10.98
CA LEU A 152 -8.01 -6.81 11.77
C LEU A 152 -7.04 -7.62 10.89
N ILE A 153 -7.53 -8.18 9.77
CA ILE A 153 -6.69 -8.91 8.81
C ILE A 153 -5.58 -8.00 8.27
N SER A 154 -5.91 -6.77 7.88
CA SER A 154 -4.91 -5.82 7.36
C SER A 154 -3.83 -5.46 8.40
N ILE A 155 -4.22 -5.27 9.67
CA ILE A 155 -3.28 -4.98 10.76
C ILE A 155 -2.34 -6.16 11.00
N ILE A 156 -2.87 -7.39 11.05
CA ILE A 156 -2.04 -8.60 11.23
C ILE A 156 -1.03 -8.74 10.09
N LEU A 157 -1.47 -8.53 8.84
CA LEU A 157 -0.59 -8.62 7.67
C LEU A 157 0.54 -7.57 7.71
N ILE A 158 0.27 -6.33 8.14
CA ILE A 158 1.32 -5.31 8.32
C ILE A 158 2.33 -5.69 9.41
N VAL A 159 1.87 -6.27 10.52
CA VAL A 159 2.79 -6.74 11.57
C VAL A 159 3.73 -7.82 11.03
N ILE A 160 3.19 -8.76 10.24
CA ILE A 160 3.99 -9.79 9.56
C ILE A 160 4.95 -9.17 8.55
N ALA A 161 4.47 -8.23 7.72
CA ALA A 161 5.28 -7.54 6.73
C ALA A 161 6.48 -6.83 7.38
N ALA A 162 6.26 -6.03 8.42
CA ALA A 162 7.30 -5.31 9.13
C ALA A 162 8.33 -6.25 9.79
N PHE A 163 7.89 -7.39 10.32
CA PHE A 163 8.81 -8.39 10.87
C PHE A 163 9.69 -9.01 9.79
N ILE A 164 9.09 -9.38 8.65
CA ILE A 164 9.82 -9.93 7.51
C ILE A 164 10.78 -8.88 6.94
N GLU A 165 10.36 -7.63 6.83
CA GLU A 165 11.16 -6.52 6.30
C GLU A 165 12.42 -6.28 7.12
N VAL A 166 12.32 -6.29 8.45
CA VAL A 166 13.46 -5.96 9.32
C VAL A 166 14.36 -7.16 9.61
N TYR A 167 13.81 -8.37 9.79
CA TYR A 167 14.59 -9.51 10.29
C TYR A 167 14.92 -10.57 9.24
N ILE A 168 14.12 -10.68 8.18
CA ILE A 168 14.24 -11.76 7.18
C ILE A 168 14.75 -11.21 5.84
N THR A 169 14.20 -10.10 5.37
CA THR A 169 14.56 -9.48 4.08
C THR A 169 16.06 -9.17 4.01
N PRO A 170 16.74 -8.62 5.04
CA PRO A 170 18.18 -8.38 4.96
C PRO A 170 19.00 -9.68 4.84
N LYS A 171 18.55 -10.77 5.48
CA LYS A 171 19.21 -12.08 5.38
C LYS A 171 19.06 -12.67 3.98
N ILE A 172 17.85 -12.58 3.41
CA ILE A 172 17.58 -12.99 2.03
C ILE A 172 18.43 -12.16 1.07
N ALA A 173 18.50 -10.85 1.28
CA ALA A 173 19.30 -9.95 0.47
C ALA A 173 20.78 -10.30 0.50
N THR A 174 21.37 -10.50 1.68
CA THR A 174 22.77 -10.94 1.79
C THR A 174 23.01 -12.28 1.09
N TYR A 175 22.09 -13.24 1.20
CA TYR A 175 22.24 -14.55 0.59
C TYR A 175 22.13 -14.51 -0.94
N LEU A 176 21.20 -13.72 -1.49
CA LEU A 176 20.97 -13.66 -2.93
C LEU A 176 21.91 -12.70 -3.65
N LEU A 177 22.29 -11.58 -3.02
CA LEU A 177 23.05 -10.51 -3.66
C LEU A 177 24.57 -10.62 -3.51
N THR A 178 25.07 -11.60 -2.74
CA THR A 178 26.49 -12.01 -2.72
C THR A 178 26.75 -13.03 -3.83
#